data_AF-A0L6W6-F1
#
_entry.id   AF-A0L6W6-F1
#
_cell.length_a   1.000
_cell.length_b   1.000
_cell.length_c   1.000
_cell.angle_alpha   90.00
_cell.angle_beta   90.00
_cell.angle_gamma   90.00
#
_symmetry.space_group_name_H-M   'P 1'
#
loop_
_entity.id
_entity.type
_entity.pdbx_description
1 polymer ?
#
loop_
_entity_poly.entity_id
_entity_poly.type
_entity_poly.pdbx_seq_one_letter_code
_entity_poly.pdbx_strand_id
1 'polypeptide(L)'
;MAKNTELALRMGVAAKQITGLEPKALVAILQELVELPFTPLKFSQLRLADLSQALGDSADPAQVQAAHKILVEGLDPQIVETLSAQDAKIPREPNAVRVACASSTPGQTDGHFGGCKAFEIYDVSPGAVTLVESRSTLHLIAEKITDDPAYKSDPRVALINDCDLVFVVSIGGPAAAKVVRAGMHPMKFAEGGSSEALLADLQQTLTNNPPPWLAKVMAGSVTQQQA
;
A
#
# COMPACT_ATOMS: atom_id res chain seq x y z
N MET A 1 -4.52 9.32 2.72
CA MET A 1 -4.46 8.55 1.45
C MET A 1 -3.75 9.36 0.38
N ALA A 2 -3.00 8.72 -0.52
CA ALA A 2 -2.54 9.41 -1.73
C ALA A 2 -3.76 9.86 -2.54
N LYS A 3 -3.76 11.09 -3.08
CA LYS A 3 -4.89 11.66 -3.84
C LYS A 3 -5.33 10.77 -5.01
N ASN A 4 -4.41 9.97 -5.55
CA ASN A 4 -4.67 9.00 -6.61
C ASN A 4 -5.42 7.75 -6.12
N THR A 5 -5.18 7.28 -4.90
CA THR A 5 -5.91 6.14 -4.31
C THR A 5 -7.36 6.50 -4.07
N GLU A 6 -7.61 7.72 -3.62
CA GLU A 6 -8.97 8.23 -3.42
C GLU A 6 -9.73 8.35 -4.75
N LEU A 7 -9.11 8.87 -5.82
CA LEU A 7 -9.71 8.92 -7.15
C LEU A 7 -10.06 7.54 -7.70
N ALA A 8 -9.15 6.56 -7.57
CA ALA A 8 -9.41 5.20 -7.98
C ALA A 8 -10.61 4.59 -7.23
N LEU A 9 -10.72 4.86 -5.92
CA LEU A 9 -11.85 4.42 -5.11
C LEU A 9 -13.16 5.07 -5.55
N ARG A 10 -13.17 6.39 -5.79
CA ARG A 10 -14.34 7.11 -6.35
C ARG A 10 -14.83 6.45 -7.64
N MET A 11 -13.93 6.15 -8.57
CA MET A 11 -14.27 5.50 -9.83
C MET A 11 -14.85 4.09 -9.63
N GLY A 12 -14.26 3.29 -8.73
CA GLY A 12 -14.76 1.96 -8.42
C GLY A 12 -16.16 1.97 -7.81
N VAL A 13 -16.42 2.88 -6.86
CA VAL A 13 -17.74 3.00 -6.22
C VAL A 13 -18.77 3.63 -7.16
N ALA A 14 -18.37 4.58 -8.01
CA ALA A 14 -19.23 5.16 -9.03
C ALA A 14 -19.70 4.10 -10.05
N ALA A 15 -18.80 3.22 -10.50
CA ALA A 15 -19.18 2.11 -11.39
C ALA A 15 -20.25 1.20 -10.77
N LYS A 16 -20.17 0.95 -9.46
CA LYS A 16 -21.15 0.13 -8.73
C LYS A 16 -22.54 0.78 -8.62
N GLN A 17 -22.67 2.08 -8.86
CA GLN A 17 -23.99 2.72 -8.89
C GLN A 17 -24.77 2.38 -10.16
N ILE A 18 -24.09 2.01 -11.25
CA ILE A 18 -24.70 1.78 -12.56
C ILE A 18 -24.83 0.27 -12.79
N THR A 19 -26.06 -0.23 -12.86
CA THR A 19 -26.32 -1.67 -13.01
C THR A 19 -25.70 -2.21 -14.29
N GLY A 20 -24.89 -3.27 -14.17
CA GLY A 20 -24.28 -3.95 -15.31
C GLY A 20 -23.06 -3.23 -15.91
N LEU A 21 -22.61 -2.11 -15.34
CA LEU A 21 -21.40 -1.43 -15.76
C LEU A 21 -20.17 -1.98 -15.02
N GLU A 22 -19.24 -2.56 -15.77
CA GLU A 22 -17.96 -3.01 -15.22
C GLU A 22 -17.05 -1.80 -14.92
N PRO A 23 -16.29 -1.81 -13.80
CA PRO A 23 -15.40 -0.70 -13.45
C PRO A 23 -14.41 -0.32 -14.56
N LYS A 24 -13.88 -1.31 -15.28
CA LYS A 24 -12.96 -1.09 -16.40
C LYS A 24 -13.62 -0.32 -17.56
N ALA A 25 -14.91 -0.54 -17.81
CA ALA A 25 -15.65 0.18 -18.85
C ALA A 25 -15.85 1.64 -18.46
N LEU A 26 -16.20 1.91 -17.19
CA LEU A 26 -16.29 3.29 -16.69
C LEU A 26 -14.93 4.00 -16.78
N VAL A 27 -13.83 3.34 -16.44
CA VAL A 27 -12.48 3.92 -16.58
C VAL A 27 -12.18 4.31 -18.02
N ALA A 28 -12.55 3.49 -19.00
CA ALA A 28 -12.36 3.80 -20.41
C ALA A 28 -13.17 5.02 -20.85
N ILE A 29 -14.44 5.12 -20.45
CA ILE A 29 -15.28 6.29 -20.70
C ILE A 29 -14.66 7.55 -20.09
N LEU A 30 -14.24 7.48 -18.82
CA LEU A 30 -13.62 8.62 -18.15
C LEU A 30 -12.29 9.02 -18.80
N GLN A 31 -11.52 8.06 -19.32
CA GLN A 31 -10.30 8.37 -20.08
C GLN A 31 -10.61 9.20 -21.33
N GLU A 32 -11.70 8.93 -22.03
CA GLU A 32 -12.13 9.73 -23.19
C GLU A 32 -12.67 11.11 -22.78
N LEU A 33 -13.37 11.20 -21.64
CA LEU A 33 -14.00 12.44 -21.19
C LEU A 33 -13.04 13.43 -20.50
N VAL A 34 -12.08 12.94 -19.70
CA VAL A 34 -11.21 13.80 -18.87
C VAL A 34 -9.71 13.65 -19.16
N GLU A 35 -9.33 12.66 -19.97
CA GLU A 35 -7.94 12.34 -20.35
C GLU A 35 -7.01 11.98 -19.17
N LEU A 36 -5.96 11.22 -19.45
CA LEU A 36 -4.90 10.92 -18.48
C LEU A 36 -3.87 12.07 -18.38
N PRO A 37 -3.19 12.25 -17.24
CA PRO A 37 -3.46 11.59 -15.96
C PRO A 37 -4.77 12.11 -15.34
N PHE A 38 -5.46 11.24 -14.61
CA PHE A 38 -6.62 11.63 -13.81
C PHE A 38 -6.18 12.54 -12.66
N THR A 39 -6.92 13.62 -12.45
CA THR A 39 -6.67 14.57 -11.36
C THR A 39 -7.99 15.03 -10.74
N PRO A 40 -8.01 15.44 -9.45
CA PRO A 40 -9.23 15.93 -8.83
C PRO A 40 -9.81 17.15 -9.56
N LEU A 41 -8.94 18.02 -10.12
CA LEU A 41 -9.35 19.20 -10.88
C LEU A 41 -10.12 18.82 -12.14
N LYS A 42 -9.63 17.83 -12.90
CA LYS A 42 -10.31 17.34 -14.11
C LYS A 42 -11.68 16.73 -13.79
N PHE A 43 -11.76 15.96 -12.69
CA PHE A 43 -13.03 15.39 -12.25
C PHE A 43 -14.01 16.46 -11.79
N SER A 44 -13.55 17.55 -11.16
CA SER A 44 -14.41 18.68 -10.79
C SER A 44 -15.08 19.38 -11.98
N GLN A 45 -14.54 19.19 -13.19
CA GLN A 45 -15.03 19.76 -14.43
C GLN A 45 -15.92 18.80 -15.24
N LEU A 46 -16.03 17.53 -14.82
CA LEU A 46 -16.86 16.53 -15.48
C LEU A 46 -18.34 16.92 -15.36
N ARG A 47 -19.04 17.07 -16.50
CA ARG A 47 -20.46 17.42 -16.52
C ARG A 47 -21.32 16.16 -16.54
N LEU A 48 -22.47 16.22 -15.86
CA LEU A 48 -23.44 15.12 -15.85
C LEU A 48 -23.92 14.75 -17.26
N ALA A 49 -24.14 15.76 -18.11
CA ALA A 49 -24.59 15.55 -19.49
C ALA A 49 -23.58 14.74 -20.31
N ASP A 50 -22.28 15.03 -20.18
CA ASP A 50 -21.23 14.33 -20.92
C ASP A 50 -21.14 12.86 -20.47
N LEU A 51 -21.23 12.61 -19.16
CA LEU A 51 -21.22 11.26 -18.61
C LEU A 51 -22.45 10.45 -19.04
N SER A 52 -23.64 11.06 -18.97
CA SER A 52 -24.89 10.43 -19.41
C SER A 52 -24.87 10.10 -20.90
N GLN A 53 -24.35 11.01 -21.72
CA GLN A 53 -24.22 10.78 -23.17
C GLN A 53 -23.26 9.63 -23.48
N ALA A 54 -22.15 9.54 -22.76
CA ALA A 54 -21.16 8.48 -22.97
C ALA A 54 -21.62 7.09 -22.51
N LEU A 55 -22.45 7.02 -21.47
CA LEU A 55 -23.04 5.77 -20.98
C LEU A 55 -24.22 5.28 -21.85
N GLY A 56 -24.86 6.20 -22.59
CA GLY A 56 -26.00 5.91 -23.45
C GLY A 56 -27.33 5.77 -22.70
N ASP A 57 -28.41 5.65 -23.47
CA ASP A 57 -29.80 5.68 -22.96
C ASP A 57 -30.21 4.44 -22.15
N SER A 58 -29.37 3.40 -22.11
CA SER A 58 -29.62 2.18 -21.35
C SER A 58 -29.32 2.33 -19.85
N ALA A 59 -28.59 3.38 -19.47
CA ALA A 59 -28.27 3.66 -18.08
C ALA A 59 -29.41 4.45 -17.41
N ASP A 60 -29.81 4.01 -16.22
CA ASP A 60 -30.81 4.72 -15.42
C ASP A 60 -30.29 6.12 -15.03
N PRO A 61 -30.98 7.22 -15.38
CA PRO A 61 -30.57 8.58 -15.04
C PRO A 61 -30.27 8.81 -13.56
N ALA A 62 -31.00 8.14 -12.66
CA ALA A 62 -30.77 8.27 -11.22
C ALA A 62 -29.43 7.64 -10.79
N GLN A 63 -29.07 6.51 -11.41
CA GLN A 63 -27.80 5.83 -11.19
C GLN A 63 -26.63 6.64 -11.74
N VAL A 64 -26.79 7.23 -12.94
CA VAL A 64 -25.78 8.10 -13.55
C VAL A 64 -25.55 9.34 -12.70
N GLN A 65 -26.63 9.95 -12.17
CA GLN A 65 -26.52 11.10 -11.27
C GLN A 65 -25.78 10.76 -9.97
N ALA A 66 -26.07 9.60 -9.37
CA ALA A 66 -25.35 9.12 -8.19
C ALA A 66 -23.86 8.87 -8.47
N ALA A 67 -23.55 8.21 -9.60
CA ALA A 67 -22.17 7.99 -10.04
C ALA A 67 -21.41 9.31 -10.27
N HIS A 68 -22.04 10.26 -10.97
CA HIS A 68 -21.48 11.59 -11.24
C HIS A 68 -21.13 12.33 -9.94
N LYS A 69 -22.05 12.34 -8.98
CA LYS A 69 -21.84 12.96 -7.67
C LYS A 69 -20.58 12.40 -6.98
N ILE A 70 -20.41 11.08 -6.96
CA ILE A 70 -19.25 10.43 -6.35
C ILE A 70 -17.94 10.79 -7.07
N LEU A 71 -17.98 10.88 -8.39
CA LEU A 71 -16.80 11.23 -9.20
C LEU A 71 -16.35 12.67 -8.92
N VAL A 72 -17.29 13.62 -8.89
CA VAL A 72 -17.02 15.05 -8.75
C VAL A 72 -16.77 15.45 -7.29
N GLU A 73 -17.72 15.16 -6.42
CA GLU A 73 -17.73 15.63 -5.02
C GLU A 73 -16.88 14.71 -4.13
N GLY A 74 -16.76 13.44 -4.50
CA GLY A 74 -16.06 12.42 -3.73
C GLY A 74 -16.98 11.49 -2.97
N LEU A 75 -16.36 10.62 -2.18
CA LEU A 75 -17.08 9.68 -1.32
C LEU A 75 -17.51 10.39 -0.04
N ASP A 76 -18.61 9.92 0.55
CA ASP A 76 -19.00 10.34 1.88
C ASP A 76 -17.82 10.11 2.86
N PRO A 77 -17.38 11.14 3.61
CA PRO A 77 -16.28 11.00 4.55
C PRO A 77 -16.43 9.84 5.52
N GLN A 78 -17.66 9.49 5.94
CA GLN A 78 -17.91 8.35 6.82
C GLN A 78 -17.71 7.00 6.12
N ILE A 79 -18.02 6.92 4.82
CA ILE A 79 -17.76 5.72 4.00
C ILE A 79 -16.26 5.58 3.79
N VAL A 80 -15.56 6.69 3.47
CA VAL A 80 -14.09 6.71 3.37
C VAL A 80 -13.47 6.29 4.69
N GLU A 81 -13.95 6.81 5.81
CA GLU A 81 -13.46 6.47 7.14
C GLU A 81 -13.68 4.98 7.44
N THR A 82 -14.86 4.43 7.15
CA THR A 82 -15.18 3.01 7.35
C THR A 82 -14.33 2.10 6.46
N LEU A 83 -14.09 2.48 5.20
CA LEU A 83 -13.23 1.74 4.28
C LEU A 83 -11.75 1.87 4.68
N SER A 84 -11.35 3.03 5.20
CA SER A 84 -10.00 3.29 5.73
C SER A 84 -9.77 2.74 7.13
N ALA A 85 -10.83 2.38 7.86
CA ALA A 85 -10.71 1.71 9.15
C ALA A 85 -10.10 0.31 9.00
N GLN A 86 -10.03 -0.23 7.78
CA GLN A 86 -9.21 -1.40 7.44
C GLN A 86 -7.70 -1.09 7.36
N ASP A 87 -7.30 0.20 7.32
CA ASP A 87 -5.92 0.66 7.53
C ASP A 87 -5.57 0.84 9.03
N ALA A 88 -6.44 0.41 9.95
CA ALA A 88 -6.07 0.32 11.36
C ALA A 88 -4.83 -0.58 11.45
N LYS A 89 -3.72 -0.04 11.99
CA LYS A 89 -2.46 -0.78 12.16
C LYS A 89 -2.78 -2.16 12.73
N ILE A 90 -2.51 -3.20 11.94
CA ILE A 90 -2.73 -4.57 12.37
C ILE A 90 -1.88 -4.78 13.62
N PRO A 91 -2.47 -5.11 14.78
CA PRO A 91 -1.73 -5.29 16.01
C PRO A 91 -0.57 -6.25 15.80
N ARG A 92 0.55 -5.99 16.46
CA ARG A 92 1.71 -6.87 16.38
C ARG A 92 1.50 -8.10 17.25
N GLU A 93 1.89 -9.27 16.73
CA GLU A 93 1.91 -10.50 17.53
C GLU A 93 2.83 -10.36 18.76
N PRO A 94 2.48 -10.94 19.92
CA PRO A 94 3.30 -10.86 21.12
C PRO A 94 4.71 -11.41 20.91
N ASN A 95 5.73 -10.73 21.45
CA ASN A 95 7.14 -11.09 21.27
C ASN A 95 7.60 -11.18 19.82
N ALA A 96 6.84 -10.62 18.87
CA ALA A 96 7.24 -10.62 17.46
C ALA A 96 8.05 -9.38 17.09
N VAL A 97 8.92 -9.58 16.11
CA VAL A 97 9.59 -8.54 15.34
C VAL A 97 8.86 -8.42 14.01
N ARG A 98 8.52 -7.20 13.60
CA ARG A 98 7.83 -6.96 12.33
C ARG A 98 8.84 -6.69 11.22
N VAL A 99 8.74 -7.46 10.14
CA VAL A 99 9.70 -7.47 9.03
C VAL A 99 9.00 -7.10 7.73
N ALA A 100 9.52 -6.10 7.03
CA ALA A 100 9.09 -5.76 5.68
C ALA A 100 10.02 -6.44 4.65
N CYS A 101 9.51 -7.41 3.90
CA CYS A 101 10.22 -8.06 2.81
C CYS A 101 9.91 -7.35 1.48
N ALA A 102 10.92 -6.75 0.86
CA ALA A 102 10.77 -6.14 -0.45
C ALA A 102 10.57 -7.23 -1.52
N SER A 103 9.39 -7.21 -2.16
CA SER A 103 8.93 -8.29 -3.04
C SER A 103 8.45 -7.77 -4.39
N SER A 104 8.83 -8.47 -5.46
CA SER A 104 8.34 -8.33 -6.83
C SER A 104 7.58 -9.56 -7.32
N THR A 105 7.74 -10.67 -6.59
CA THR A 105 7.05 -11.95 -6.76
C THR A 105 6.47 -12.40 -5.41
N PRO A 106 5.17 -12.71 -5.30
CA PRO A 106 4.56 -13.10 -4.04
C PRO A 106 5.29 -14.24 -3.34
N GLY A 107 5.53 -14.10 -2.03
CA GLY A 107 6.28 -15.05 -1.21
C GLY A 107 7.80 -15.02 -1.38
N GLN A 108 8.34 -14.12 -2.22
CA GLN A 108 9.78 -13.97 -2.46
C GLN A 108 10.28 -12.62 -1.94
N THR A 109 11.45 -12.65 -1.32
CA THR A 109 12.25 -11.45 -1.05
C THR A 109 13.24 -11.28 -2.19
N ASP A 110 12.74 -10.78 -3.32
CA ASP A 110 13.50 -10.60 -4.58
C ASP A 110 13.55 -9.12 -5.02
N GLY A 111 13.01 -8.21 -4.20
CA GLY A 111 12.84 -6.81 -4.53
C GLY A 111 14.01 -5.92 -4.13
N HIS A 112 14.35 -4.99 -5.01
CA HIS A 112 15.09 -3.78 -4.64
C HIS A 112 14.17 -2.81 -3.91
N PHE A 113 14.65 -2.12 -2.86
CA PHE A 113 13.82 -1.22 -2.06
C PHE A 113 13.04 -0.18 -2.89
N GLY A 114 13.73 0.49 -3.82
CA GLY A 114 13.14 1.55 -4.64
C GLY A 114 12.25 1.04 -5.80
N GLY A 115 12.23 -0.27 -6.06
CA GLY A 115 11.61 -0.85 -7.26
C GLY A 115 10.73 -2.07 -7.01
N CYS A 116 10.67 -2.61 -5.79
CA CYS A 116 9.77 -3.70 -5.44
C CYS A 116 8.32 -3.31 -5.69
N LYS A 117 7.47 -4.28 -6.05
CA LYS A 117 6.04 -4.08 -6.30
C LYS A 117 5.22 -4.02 -5.01
N ALA A 118 5.71 -4.66 -3.96
CA ALA A 118 5.11 -4.64 -2.63
C ALA A 118 6.18 -4.79 -1.54
N PHE A 119 5.79 -4.45 -0.32
CA PHE A 119 6.41 -4.97 0.89
C PHE A 119 5.48 -6.02 1.49
N GLU A 120 5.93 -7.27 1.57
CA GLU A 120 5.22 -8.31 2.32
C GLU A 120 5.62 -8.19 3.80
N ILE A 121 4.64 -7.97 4.66
CA ILE A 121 4.87 -7.68 6.07
C ILE A 121 4.65 -8.94 6.87
N TYR A 122 5.65 -9.33 7.65
CA TYR A 122 5.62 -10.52 8.49
C TYR A 122 5.85 -10.16 9.95
N ASP A 123 5.15 -10.85 10.83
CA ASP A 123 5.50 -10.90 12.24
C ASP A 123 6.29 -12.20 12.49
N VAL A 124 7.48 -12.06 13.05
CA VAL A 124 8.39 -13.17 13.36
C VAL A 124 8.63 -13.24 14.85
N SER A 125 8.24 -14.34 15.46
CA SER A 125 8.51 -14.68 16.85
C SER A 125 9.24 -16.02 16.93
N PRO A 126 9.81 -16.41 18.08
CA PRO A 126 10.40 -17.74 18.25
C PRO A 126 9.46 -18.89 17.90
N GLY A 127 8.14 -18.71 18.06
CA GLY A 127 7.14 -19.76 17.83
C GLY A 127 6.47 -19.74 16.46
N ALA A 128 6.49 -18.62 15.73
CA ALA A 128 5.77 -18.50 14.47
C ALA A 128 6.35 -17.43 13.53
N VAL A 129 6.16 -17.67 12.23
CA VAL A 129 6.31 -16.69 11.15
C VAL A 129 4.93 -16.50 10.52
N THR A 130 4.40 -15.28 10.56
CA THR A 130 3.03 -15.00 10.10
C THR A 130 3.05 -13.87 9.08
N LEU A 131 2.50 -14.11 7.88
CA LEU A 131 2.23 -13.04 6.92
C LEU A 131 1.07 -12.19 7.47
N VAL A 132 1.34 -10.91 7.71
CA VAL A 132 0.39 -9.94 8.25
C VAL A 132 -0.42 -9.31 7.12
N GLU A 133 0.26 -8.78 6.11
CA GLU A 133 -0.35 -8.11 4.97
C GLU A 133 0.65 -7.92 3.81
N SER A 134 0.17 -7.47 2.66
CA SER A 134 1.00 -7.05 1.54
C SER A 134 0.72 -5.59 1.18
N ARG A 135 1.74 -4.74 1.32
CA ARG A 135 1.64 -3.29 1.08
C ARG A 135 2.15 -2.95 -0.31
N SER A 136 1.23 -2.72 -1.24
CA SER A 136 1.54 -2.41 -2.64
C SER A 136 2.24 -1.07 -2.80
N THR A 137 3.28 -1.01 -3.63
CA THR A 137 4.00 0.21 -3.99
C THR A 137 3.59 0.73 -5.38
N LEU A 138 2.71 0.02 -6.09
CA LEU A 138 2.35 0.34 -7.49
C LEU A 138 1.71 1.73 -7.61
N HIS A 139 0.95 2.16 -6.61
CA HIS A 139 0.36 3.49 -6.57
C HIS A 139 1.41 4.61 -6.52
N LEU A 140 2.63 4.33 -6.03
CA LEU A 140 3.76 5.26 -6.02
C LEU A 140 4.42 5.41 -7.40
N ILE A 141 4.18 4.47 -8.33
CA ILE A 141 4.74 4.50 -9.69
C ILE A 141 3.97 5.50 -10.57
N ALA A 142 2.69 5.75 -10.26
CA ALA A 142 1.84 6.68 -11.01
C ALA A 142 2.24 8.16 -10.82
N GLU A 143 2.90 8.50 -9.72
CA GLU A 143 3.44 9.83 -9.46
C GLU A 143 4.83 10.01 -10.10
N LYS A 144 4.91 9.91 -11.43
CA LYS A 144 6.08 10.32 -12.22
C LYS A 144 6.23 11.85 -12.16
N ILE A 145 6.65 12.40 -11.03
CA ILE A 145 6.89 13.86 -10.94
C ILE A 145 8.38 14.17 -11.14
N THR A 146 9.32 13.30 -10.75
CA THR A 146 10.75 13.55 -10.96
C THR A 146 11.60 12.25 -11.00
N ASP A 147 12.81 12.34 -11.56
CA ASP A 147 13.84 11.29 -11.44
C ASP A 147 14.61 11.33 -10.11
N ASP A 148 14.23 12.20 -9.17
CA ASP A 148 14.91 12.36 -7.88
C ASP A 148 14.77 11.07 -7.03
N PRO A 149 15.89 10.41 -6.66
CA PRO A 149 15.88 9.26 -5.77
C PRO A 149 15.27 9.53 -4.39
N ALA A 150 15.29 10.78 -3.91
CA ALA A 150 14.68 11.19 -2.66
C ALA A 150 13.15 11.02 -2.71
N TYR A 151 12.51 11.38 -3.82
CA TYR A 151 11.07 11.27 -4.02
C TYR A 151 10.58 9.82 -4.01
N LYS A 152 11.43 8.88 -4.45
CA LYS A 152 11.10 7.45 -4.50
C LYS A 152 11.20 6.76 -3.13
N SER A 153 11.92 7.33 -2.17
CA SER A 153 12.25 6.67 -0.89
C SER A 153 11.33 7.06 0.26
N ASP A 154 10.94 8.33 0.41
CA ASP A 154 10.11 8.78 1.55
C ASP A 154 8.73 8.09 1.60
N PRO A 155 7.97 7.99 0.48
CA PRO A 155 6.68 7.30 0.51
C PRO A 155 6.82 5.81 0.84
N ARG A 156 7.92 5.18 0.40
CA ARG A 156 8.19 3.77 0.70
C ARG A 156 8.55 3.55 2.17
N VAL A 157 9.33 4.45 2.76
CA VAL A 157 9.62 4.42 4.21
C VAL A 157 8.32 4.60 5.00
N ALA A 158 7.44 5.50 4.58
CA ALA A 158 6.14 5.70 5.23
C ALA A 158 5.26 4.44 5.22
N LEU A 159 5.31 3.65 4.14
CA LEU A 159 4.58 2.38 4.04
C LEU A 159 5.03 1.31 5.03
N ILE A 160 6.23 1.39 5.59
CA ILE A 160 6.80 0.33 6.44
C ILE A 160 7.30 0.86 7.80
N ASN A 161 6.92 2.07 8.19
CA ASN A 161 7.44 2.74 9.38
C ASN A 161 7.05 2.10 10.73
N ASP A 162 6.19 1.08 10.71
CA ASP A 162 5.80 0.24 11.83
C ASP A 162 6.56 -1.10 11.87
N CYS A 163 7.48 -1.32 10.95
CA CYS A 163 8.38 -2.48 10.92
C CYS A 163 9.67 -2.19 11.71
N ASP A 164 10.36 -3.23 12.14
CA ASP A 164 11.67 -3.12 12.80
C ASP A 164 12.81 -3.48 11.84
N LEU A 165 12.55 -4.40 10.90
CA LEU A 165 13.50 -4.90 9.92
C LEU A 165 12.98 -4.69 8.50
N VAL A 166 13.89 -4.48 7.55
CA VAL A 166 13.57 -4.41 6.12
C VAL A 166 14.48 -5.35 5.35
N PHE A 167 13.92 -6.42 4.79
CA PHE A 167 14.65 -7.40 3.99
C PHE A 167 14.62 -6.99 2.52
N VAL A 168 15.80 -6.85 1.92
CA VAL A 168 15.93 -6.31 0.55
C VAL A 168 17.03 -7.02 -0.22
N VAL A 169 16.88 -7.13 -1.55
CA VAL A 169 18.01 -7.54 -2.42
C VAL A 169 19.05 -6.44 -2.52
N SER A 170 18.59 -5.20 -2.68
CA SER A 170 19.45 -4.02 -2.58
C SER A 170 18.69 -2.76 -2.17
N ILE A 171 19.44 -1.81 -1.63
CA ILE A 171 18.95 -0.50 -1.22
C ILE A 171 20.07 0.53 -1.45
N GLY A 172 19.74 1.68 -2.05
CA GLY A 172 20.71 2.76 -2.25
C GLY A 172 21.04 3.46 -0.93
N GLY A 173 22.27 3.96 -0.79
CA GLY A 173 22.76 4.61 0.44
C GLY A 173 21.81 5.68 1.02
N PRO A 174 21.31 6.65 0.22
CA PRO A 174 20.36 7.65 0.70
C PRO A 174 19.06 7.05 1.26
N ALA A 175 18.52 6.02 0.61
CA ALA A 175 17.31 5.34 1.07
C ALA A 175 17.57 4.53 2.34
N ALA A 176 18.70 3.82 2.43
CA ALA A 176 19.10 3.09 3.63
C ALA A 176 19.24 4.03 4.83
N ALA A 177 19.83 5.21 4.64
CA ALA A 177 19.94 6.21 5.70
C ALA A 177 18.56 6.71 6.18
N LYS A 178 17.56 6.81 5.29
CA LYS A 178 16.18 7.16 5.67
C LYS A 178 15.50 6.04 6.45
N VAL A 179 15.66 4.77 6.03
CA VAL A 179 15.16 3.59 6.76
C VAL A 179 15.72 3.56 8.18
N VAL A 180 17.04 3.73 8.33
CA VAL A 180 17.71 3.75 9.65
C VAL A 180 17.22 4.92 10.51
N ARG A 181 17.06 6.12 9.93
CA ARG A 181 16.51 7.28 10.66
C ARG A 181 15.07 7.08 11.12
N ALA A 182 14.29 6.25 10.41
CA ALA A 182 12.95 5.87 10.80
C ALA A 182 12.90 4.76 11.88
N GLY A 183 14.06 4.31 12.39
CA GLY A 183 14.15 3.29 13.44
C GLY A 183 14.16 1.85 12.94
N MET A 184 14.19 1.64 11.63
CA MET A 184 14.24 0.32 11.00
C MET A 184 15.67 -0.11 10.66
N HIS A 185 15.93 -1.41 10.68
CA HIS A 185 17.22 -1.97 10.29
C HIS A 185 17.15 -2.71 8.93
N PRO A 186 17.84 -2.21 7.88
CA PRO A 186 17.85 -2.86 6.58
C PRO A 186 18.82 -4.06 6.56
N MET A 187 18.34 -5.21 6.08
CA MET A 187 19.10 -6.45 5.90
C MET A 187 19.18 -6.80 4.43
N LYS A 188 20.39 -7.02 3.91
CA LYS A 188 20.62 -7.26 2.49
C LYS A 188 20.79 -8.76 2.20
N PHE A 189 19.97 -9.27 1.28
CA PHE A 189 20.03 -10.64 0.76
C PHE A 189 20.28 -10.59 -0.75
N ALA A 190 21.55 -10.54 -1.15
CA ALA A 190 21.93 -10.19 -2.53
C ALA A 190 21.37 -11.13 -3.61
N GLU A 191 21.18 -12.40 -3.29
CA GLU A 191 20.60 -13.41 -4.20
C GLU A 191 19.07 -13.45 -4.13
N GLY A 192 18.47 -12.77 -3.15
CA GLY A 192 17.07 -12.92 -2.79
C GLY A 192 16.75 -14.34 -2.31
N GLY A 193 15.48 -14.70 -2.36
CA GLY A 193 15.03 -16.05 -2.02
C GLY A 193 13.58 -16.11 -1.56
N SER A 194 13.17 -17.29 -1.12
CA SER A 194 11.88 -17.45 -0.44
C SER A 194 11.87 -16.61 0.83
N SER A 195 10.82 -15.79 0.99
CA SER A 195 10.62 -15.01 2.21
C SER A 195 10.54 -15.94 3.42
N GLU A 196 9.89 -17.10 3.30
CA GLU A 196 9.78 -18.10 4.37
C GLU A 196 11.16 -18.60 4.83
N ALA A 197 12.05 -18.93 3.90
CA ALA A 197 13.39 -19.42 4.23
C ALA A 197 14.22 -18.36 4.95
N LEU A 198 14.23 -17.12 4.44
CA LEU A 198 14.98 -16.02 5.07
C LEU A 198 14.44 -15.65 6.45
N LEU A 199 13.11 -15.70 6.63
CA LEU A 199 12.46 -15.44 7.91
C LEU A 199 12.64 -16.59 8.90
N ALA A 200 12.80 -17.83 8.43
CA ALA A 200 13.14 -18.97 9.28
C ALA A 200 14.55 -18.82 9.89
N ASP A 201 15.52 -18.31 9.14
CA ASP A 201 16.85 -17.99 9.67
C ASP A 201 16.80 -16.89 10.75
N LEU A 202 15.97 -15.86 10.53
CA LEU A 202 15.69 -14.85 11.54
C LEU A 202 15.03 -15.48 12.77
N GLN A 203 14.01 -16.32 12.59
CA GLN A 203 13.33 -17.01 13.68
C GLN A 203 14.30 -17.83 14.53
N GLN A 204 15.21 -18.59 13.92
CA GLN A 204 16.24 -19.33 14.64
C GLN A 204 17.14 -18.41 15.47
N THR A 205 17.51 -17.25 14.91
CA THR A 205 18.30 -16.25 15.63
C THR A 205 17.53 -15.73 16.85
N LEU A 206 16.24 -15.44 16.70
CA LEU A 206 15.37 -14.96 17.79
C LEU A 206 15.13 -16.01 18.88
N THR A 207 15.08 -17.29 18.52
CA THR A 207 14.91 -18.40 19.47
C THR A 207 16.18 -18.66 20.29
N ASN A 208 17.35 -18.60 19.67
CA ASN A 208 18.59 -19.04 20.31
C ASN A 208 19.27 -17.92 21.11
N ASN A 209 19.58 -16.81 20.46
CA ASN A 209 20.33 -15.72 21.07
C ASN A 209 20.03 -14.41 20.32
N PRO A 210 18.85 -13.81 20.55
CA PRO A 210 18.48 -12.57 19.89
C PRO A 210 19.49 -11.47 20.25
N PRO A 211 19.99 -10.69 19.26
CA PRO A 211 20.75 -9.49 19.53
C PRO A 211 20.04 -8.60 20.56
N PRO A 212 20.76 -7.92 21.48
CA PRO A 212 20.15 -7.18 22.57
C PRO A 212 19.07 -6.18 22.13
N TRP A 213 19.23 -5.57 20.95
CA TRP A 213 18.25 -4.63 20.41
C TRP A 213 16.96 -5.32 19.93
N LEU A 214 17.04 -6.51 19.34
CA LEU A 214 15.86 -7.30 18.95
C LEU A 214 15.16 -7.86 20.18
N ALA A 215 15.91 -8.33 21.19
CA ALA A 215 15.33 -8.76 22.47
C ALA A 215 14.51 -7.63 23.12
N LYS A 216 14.99 -6.38 23.04
CA LYS A 216 14.26 -5.20 23.53
C LYS A 216 12.98 -4.92 22.73
N VAL A 217 13.01 -5.07 21.40
CA VAL A 217 11.83 -4.94 20.53
C VAL A 217 10.77 -5.98 20.89
N MET A 218 11.18 -7.24 21.05
CA MET A 218 10.30 -8.35 21.42
C MET A 218 9.66 -8.13 22.80
N ALA A 219 10.43 -7.66 23.79
CA ALA A 219 9.87 -7.33 25.11
C ALA A 219 8.91 -6.14 25.06
N GLY A 220 9.16 -5.16 24.19
CA GLY A 220 8.32 -3.98 24.02
C GLY A 220 6.97 -4.26 23.35
N SER A 221 6.89 -5.24 22.45
CA SER A 221 5.63 -5.59 21.78
C SER A 221 4.58 -6.19 22.72
N VAL A 222 5.00 -6.81 23.84
CA VAL A 222 4.10 -7.29 24.91
C VAL A 222 3.41 -6.14 25.65
N THR A 223 4.06 -4.96 25.75
CA THR A 223 3.57 -3.84 26.55
C THR A 223 2.50 -3.01 25.82
N GLN A 224 2.48 -3.03 24.49
CA GLN A 224 1.52 -2.25 23.69
C GLN A 224 0.09 -2.83 23.63
N GLN A 225 -0.14 -4.05 24.12
CA GLN A 225 -1.48 -4.67 24.19
C GLN A 225 -2.19 -4.46 25.54
N GLN A 226 -1.54 -3.87 26.54
CA GLN A 226 -2.11 -3.64 27.88
C GLN A 226 -2.47 -2.18 28.17
N ALA A 227 -2.37 -1.30 27.16
CA ALA A 227 -2.65 0.13 27.26
C ALA A 227 -3.84 0.54 26.40
#